data_AF-A0A662C2S5-F1
#
_entry.id   AF-A0A662C2S5-F1
#
_cell.length_a   1.000
_cell.length_b   1.000
_cell.length_c   1.000
_cell.angle_alpha   90.00
_cell.angle_beta   90.00
_cell.angle_gamma   90.00
#
_symmetry.space_group_name_H-M   'P 1'
#
loop_
_entity.id
_entity.type
_entity.pdbx_description
1 polymer ?
#
loop_
_entity_poly.entity_id
_entity_poly.type
_entity_poly.pdbx_seq_one_letter_code
_entity_poly.pdbx_strand_id
1 'polypeptide(L)'
;MDFLTETKNSLHQLSNVEKKKHLLKKRIVRYLYFNGPKSAAEISKKLKSSIPTITTTIIELISNDVIKEQGQGNSSGGRRPNLYGLQNDTFFILGIDIGRFATKMAIFNTKLENITGL
;
A
#
# COMPACT_ATOMS: atom_id res chain seq x y z
N MET A 1 -1.09 16.77 3.26
CA MET A 1 -2.40 16.09 3.30
C MET A 1 -2.15 14.74 2.68
N ASP A 2 -2.12 13.71 3.50
CA ASP A 2 -1.52 12.44 3.10
C ASP A 2 -2.58 11.59 2.41
N PHE A 3 -2.17 10.91 1.35
CA PHE A 3 -3.01 10.01 0.56
C PHE A 3 -3.79 8.98 1.42
N LEU A 4 -3.26 8.65 2.60
CA LEU A 4 -3.84 7.70 3.57
C LEU A 4 -4.93 8.31 4.47
N THR A 5 -4.94 9.63 4.67
CA THR A 5 -5.87 10.35 5.57
C THR A 5 -6.94 11.15 4.83
N GLU A 6 -6.95 11.13 3.50
CA GLU A 6 -7.99 11.78 2.69
C GLU A 6 -9.41 11.26 3.03
N THR A 7 -10.24 12.17 3.55
CA THR A 7 -11.61 11.92 4.00
C THR A 7 -12.61 11.86 2.84
N LYS A 8 -13.76 11.21 3.06
CA LYS A 8 -14.83 11.06 2.06
C LYS A 8 -15.27 12.39 1.40
N ASN A 9 -15.20 13.51 2.13
CA ASN A 9 -15.61 14.82 1.60
C ASN A 9 -14.66 15.38 0.54
N SER A 10 -13.33 15.21 0.67
CA SER A 10 -12.39 15.67 -0.35
C SER A 10 -12.48 14.84 -1.63
N LEU A 11 -12.82 13.55 -1.51
CA LEU A 11 -12.96 12.66 -2.66
C LEU A 11 -14.13 13.02 -3.58
N HIS A 12 -15.18 13.67 -3.08
CA HIS A 12 -16.32 14.04 -3.91
C HIS A 12 -15.98 15.15 -4.91
N GLN A 13 -15.05 16.04 -4.53
CA GLN A 13 -14.61 17.21 -5.32
C GLN A 13 -13.59 16.87 -6.41
N LEU A 14 -12.97 15.68 -6.35
CA LEU A 14 -11.99 15.24 -7.35
C LEU A 14 -12.63 14.96 -8.72
N SER A 15 -11.90 15.28 -9.77
CA SER A 15 -12.23 14.86 -11.13
C SER A 15 -12.24 13.33 -11.26
N ASN A 16 -12.90 12.82 -12.29
CA ASN A 16 -12.94 11.37 -12.54
C ASN A 16 -11.54 10.76 -12.74
N VAL A 17 -10.61 11.53 -13.31
CA VAL A 17 -9.22 11.13 -13.52
C VAL A 17 -8.51 10.98 -12.18
N GLU A 18 -8.64 11.97 -11.30
CA GLU A 18 -8.03 11.94 -9.97
C GLU A 18 -8.61 10.83 -9.10
N LYS A 19 -9.94 10.61 -9.13
CA LYS A 19 -10.61 9.50 -8.44
C LYS A 19 -10.05 8.14 -8.88
N LYS A 20 -9.87 7.94 -10.19
CA LYS A 20 -9.31 6.69 -10.73
C LYS A 20 -7.86 6.48 -10.28
N LYS A 21 -7.06 7.54 -10.30
CA LYS A 21 -5.67 7.53 -9.85
C LYS A 21 -5.56 7.22 -8.35
N HIS A 22 -6.42 7.84 -7.54
CA HIS A 22 -6.52 7.58 -6.10
C HIS A 22 -6.87 6.11 -5.80
N LEU A 23 -7.87 5.57 -6.51
CA LEU A 23 -8.26 4.18 -6.37
C LEU A 23 -7.11 3.23 -6.76
N LEU A 24 -6.36 3.56 -7.82
CA LEU A 24 -5.20 2.77 -8.22
C LEU A 24 -4.13 2.76 -7.13
N LYS A 25 -3.78 3.92 -6.55
CA LYS A 25 -2.86 4.02 -5.42
C LYS A 25 -3.30 3.12 -4.25
N LYS A 26 -4.59 3.16 -3.88
CA LYS A 26 -5.14 2.31 -2.80
C LYS A 26 -5.00 0.82 -3.11
N ARG A 27 -5.26 0.44 -4.36
CA ARG A 27 -5.14 -0.96 -4.82
C ARG A 27 -3.70 -1.45 -4.80
N ILE A 28 -2.72 -0.61 -5.15
CA ILE A 28 -1.30 -0.95 -5.08
C ILE A 28 -0.89 -1.17 -3.62
N VAL A 29 -1.17 -0.20 -2.73
CA VAL A 29 -0.84 -0.31 -1.30
C VAL A 29 -1.46 -1.56 -0.68
N ARG A 30 -2.75 -1.81 -0.93
CA ARG A 30 -3.42 -3.02 -0.45
C ARG A 30 -2.78 -4.31 -0.99
N TYR A 31 -2.38 -4.33 -2.26
CA TYR A 31 -1.77 -5.51 -2.84
C TYR A 31 -0.41 -5.82 -2.20
N LEU A 32 0.44 -4.80 -2.04
CA LEU A 32 1.73 -4.92 -1.37
C LEU A 32 1.60 -5.30 0.11
N TYR A 33 0.59 -4.78 0.80
CA TYR A 33 0.30 -5.14 2.20
C TYR A 33 0.10 -6.65 2.37
N PHE A 34 -0.75 -7.27 1.53
CA PHE A 34 -1.09 -8.69 1.69
C PHE A 34 -0.13 -9.67 0.99
N ASN A 35 0.69 -9.20 0.05
CA ASN A 35 1.52 -10.09 -0.79
C ASN A 35 3.02 -9.82 -0.63
N GLY A 36 3.40 -8.90 0.25
CA GLY A 36 4.77 -8.46 0.44
C GLY A 36 5.33 -7.69 -0.77
N PRO A 37 6.65 -7.54 -0.83
CA PRO A 37 7.32 -6.81 -1.90
C PRO A 37 7.12 -7.46 -3.27
N LYS A 38 6.76 -6.65 -4.28
CA LYS A 38 6.46 -7.11 -5.63
C LYS A 38 7.09 -6.22 -6.70
N SER A 39 7.39 -6.80 -7.85
CA SER A 39 7.86 -6.05 -9.01
C SER A 39 6.73 -5.24 -9.67
N ALA A 40 7.09 -4.16 -10.37
CA ALA A 40 6.12 -3.37 -11.13
C ALA A 40 5.35 -4.24 -12.17
N ALA A 41 6.01 -5.25 -12.73
CA ALA A 41 5.38 -6.21 -13.65
C ALA A 41 4.33 -7.10 -12.95
N GLU A 42 4.64 -7.63 -11.76
CA GLU A 42 3.66 -8.40 -10.97
C GLU A 42 2.47 -7.55 -10.54
N ILE A 43 2.71 -6.31 -10.11
CA ILE A 43 1.66 -5.37 -9.71
C ILE A 43 0.77 -5.04 -10.92
N SER A 44 1.38 -4.75 -12.09
CA SER A 44 0.68 -4.50 -13.35
C SER A 44 -0.21 -5.68 -13.75
N LYS A 45 0.34 -6.90 -13.72
CA LYS A 45 -0.39 -8.14 -14.03
C LYS A 45 -1.57 -8.34 -13.08
N LYS A 46 -1.38 -8.12 -11.77
CA LYS A 46 -2.45 -8.31 -10.78
C LYS A 46 -3.56 -7.26 -10.91
N LEU A 47 -3.20 -6.00 -11.09
CA LEU A 47 -4.15 -4.88 -11.06
C LEU A 47 -4.77 -4.58 -12.43
N LYS A 48 -4.34 -5.27 -13.50
CA LYS A 48 -4.78 -5.07 -14.89
C LYS A 48 -4.60 -3.61 -15.33
N SER A 49 -3.47 -3.02 -14.98
CA SER A 49 -3.08 -1.65 -15.37
C SER A 49 -1.75 -1.72 -16.10
N SER A 50 -1.53 -0.82 -17.06
CA SER A 50 -0.30 -0.85 -17.87
C SER A 50 0.94 -0.61 -17.00
N ILE A 51 2.08 -1.20 -17.41
CA ILE A 51 3.36 -1.04 -16.70
C ILE A 51 3.72 0.44 -16.53
N PRO A 52 3.60 1.33 -17.55
CA PRO A 52 3.89 2.74 -17.37
C PRO A 52 3.03 3.39 -16.28
N THR A 53 1.73 3.08 -16.24
CA THR A 53 0.81 3.64 -15.24
C THR A 53 1.19 3.19 -13.82
N ILE A 54 1.53 1.91 -13.66
CA ILE A 54 1.99 1.37 -12.38
C ILE A 54 3.29 2.02 -11.96
N THR A 55 4.28 2.12 -12.85
CA THR A 55 5.58 2.72 -12.56
C THR A 55 5.43 4.18 -12.12
N THR A 56 4.65 5.00 -12.84
CA THR A 56 4.38 6.39 -12.44
C THR A 56 3.69 6.46 -11.07
N THR A 57 2.72 5.58 -10.82
CA THR A 57 2.00 5.56 -9.54
C THR A 57 2.91 5.11 -8.39
N ILE A 58 3.82 4.16 -8.63
CA ILE A 58 4.83 3.72 -7.65
C ILE A 58 5.78 4.88 -7.32
N ILE A 59 6.29 5.59 -8.33
CA ILE A 59 7.17 6.74 -8.11
C ILE A 59 6.48 7.80 -7.23
N GLU A 60 5.21 8.09 -7.48
CA GLU A 60 4.44 9.01 -6.62
C GLU A 60 4.22 8.48 -5.20
N LEU A 61 4.07 7.16 -5.03
CA LEU A 61 3.94 6.57 -3.69
C LEU A 61 5.27 6.54 -2.95
N ILE A 62 6.39 6.44 -3.67
CA ILE A 62 7.74 6.59 -3.12
C ILE A 62 7.98 8.05 -2.70
N SER A 63 7.60 9.03 -3.52
CA SER A 63 7.76 10.45 -3.16
C SER A 63 6.92 10.85 -1.95
N ASN A 64 5.83 10.12 -1.69
CA ASN A 64 4.96 10.30 -0.51
C ASN A 64 5.34 9.40 0.67
N ASP A 65 6.50 8.72 0.62
CA ASP A 65 7.01 7.83 1.66
C ASP A 65 6.05 6.68 2.07
N VAL A 66 5.20 6.22 1.14
CA VAL A 66 4.27 5.11 1.34
C VAL A 66 4.87 3.78 0.89
N ILE A 67 5.72 3.82 -0.14
CA ILE A 67 6.37 2.66 -0.75
C ILE A 67 7.88 2.90 -0.77
N LYS A 68 8.67 1.85 -0.62
CA LYS A 68 10.12 1.85 -0.85
C LYS A 68 10.54 0.73 -1.78
N GLU A 69 11.69 0.91 -2.40
CA GLU A 69 12.38 -0.17 -3.09
C GLU A 69 12.96 -1.16 -2.04
N GLN A 70 12.71 -2.45 -2.24
CA GLN A 70 13.16 -3.55 -1.38
C GLN A 70 14.05 -4.53 -2.14
N GLY A 71 15.03 -3.99 -2.86
CA GLY A 71 16.05 -4.78 -3.57
C GLY A 71 15.55 -5.42 -4.86
N GLN A 72 16.22 -6.50 -5.26
CA GLN A 72 15.98 -7.18 -6.53
C GLN A 72 15.26 -8.52 -6.34
N GLY A 73 14.32 -8.82 -7.22
CA GLY A 73 13.58 -10.08 -7.24
C GLY A 73 14.33 -11.21 -7.95
N ASN A 74 13.86 -12.43 -7.70
CA ASN A 74 14.36 -13.62 -8.39
C ASN A 74 14.01 -13.54 -9.88
N SER A 75 14.99 -13.80 -10.74
CA SER A 75 14.81 -13.88 -12.20
C SER A 75 15.33 -15.23 -12.69
N SER A 76 14.51 -15.94 -13.48
CA SER A 76 14.91 -17.16 -14.19
C SER A 76 15.71 -16.86 -15.47
N GLY A 77 15.89 -15.57 -15.83
CA GLY A 77 16.70 -15.09 -16.95
C GLY A 77 16.42 -13.62 -17.27
N GLY A 78 17.46 -12.83 -17.59
CA GLY A 78 17.37 -11.39 -17.90
C GLY A 78 17.64 -10.45 -16.71
N ARG A 79 17.42 -9.14 -16.90
CA ARG A 79 17.63 -8.11 -15.87
C ARG A 79 16.71 -8.37 -14.66
N ARG A 80 17.31 -8.46 -13.47
CA ARG A 80 16.56 -8.67 -12.22
C ARG A 80 15.61 -7.49 -11.98
N PRO A 81 14.30 -7.73 -11.73
CA PRO A 81 13.34 -6.66 -11.50
C PRO A 81 13.51 -6.09 -10.08
N ASN A 82 13.31 -4.77 -9.94
CA ASN A 82 13.25 -4.13 -8.62
C ASN A 82 11.94 -4.51 -7.92
N LEU A 83 12.03 -4.85 -6.64
CA LEU A 83 10.89 -5.10 -5.78
C LEU A 83 10.48 -3.83 -5.05
N TYR A 84 9.18 -3.61 -4.94
CA TYR A 84 8.61 -2.49 -4.22
C TYR A 84 7.77 -3.03 -3.07
N GLY A 85 7.97 -2.51 -1.87
CA GLY A 85 7.22 -2.88 -0.67
C GLY A 85 6.73 -1.65 0.06
N LEU A 86 5.86 -1.84 1.05
CA LEU A 86 5.43 -0.73 1.89
C LEU A 86 6.62 -0.19 2.69
N GLN A 87 6.61 1.12 2.91
CA GLN A 87 7.49 1.74 3.88
C GLN A 87 7.10 1.25 5.29
N ASN A 88 8.06 1.20 6.20
CA ASN A 88 7.75 0.82 7.58
C ASN A 88 6.98 1.97 8.23
N ASP A 89 6.06 1.63 9.12
CA ASP A 89 5.36 2.61 9.98
C ASP A 89 4.60 3.71 9.22
N THR A 90 4.24 3.47 7.95
CA THR A 90 3.46 4.42 7.15
C THR A 90 2.05 4.60 7.71
N PHE A 91 1.48 3.53 8.27
CA PHE A 91 0.22 3.58 8.99
C PHE A 91 0.14 2.46 10.02
N PHE A 92 -0.65 2.72 11.05
CA PHE A 92 -0.99 1.76 12.10
C PHE A 92 -2.44 1.32 11.98
N ILE A 93 -2.70 0.09 12.39
CA ILE A 93 -4.05 -0.49 12.40
C ILE A 93 -4.44 -0.70 13.86
N LEU A 94 -5.55 -0.09 14.28
CA LEU A 94 -6.17 -0.36 15.58
C LEU A 94 -7.23 -1.44 15.39
N GLY A 95 -6.99 -2.63 15.95
CA GLY A 95 -7.99 -3.68 16.11
C GLY A 95 -8.74 -3.48 17.42
N ILE A 96 -10.06 -3.40 17.37
CA ILE A 96 -10.92 -3.30 18.55
C ILE A 96 -11.84 -4.52 18.55
N ASP A 97 -11.78 -5.31 19.62
CA ASP A 97 -12.69 -6.42 19.89
C ASP A 97 -13.59 -6.06 21.08
N ILE A 98 -14.88 -5.89 20.82
CA ILE A 98 -15.86 -5.42 21.80
C ILE A 98 -16.67 -6.62 22.29
N GLY A 99 -16.30 -7.14 23.45
CA GLY A 99 -17.06 -8.16 24.17
C GLY A 99 -18.08 -7.56 25.13
N ARG A 100 -18.97 -8.42 25.65
CA ARG A 100 -19.98 -8.03 26.66
C ARG A 100 -19.39 -7.49 27.96
N PHE A 101 -18.24 -8.04 28.37
CA PHE A 101 -17.62 -7.76 29.68
C PHE A 101 -16.28 -7.05 29.58
N ALA A 102 -15.65 -7.04 28.41
CA ALA A 102 -14.35 -6.44 28.19
C ALA A 102 -14.21 -5.98 26.74
N THR A 103 -13.51 -4.87 26.56
CA THR A 103 -13.04 -4.39 25.25
C THR A 103 -11.55 -4.63 25.18
N LYS A 104 -11.10 -5.34 24.14
CA LYS A 104 -9.68 -5.55 23.85
C LYS A 104 -9.29 -4.66 22.69
N MET A 105 -8.10 -4.09 22.77
CA MET A 105 -7.55 -3.22 21.74
C MET A 105 -6.12 -3.66 21.45
N ALA A 106 -5.76 -3.72 20.18
CA ALA A 106 -4.41 -4.04 19.73
C ALA A 106 -4.00 -3.11 18.58
N ILE A 107 -2.76 -2.63 18.61
CA ILE A 107 -2.19 -1.84 17.53
C ILE A 107 -1.25 -2.74 16.73
N PHE A 108 -1.40 -2.71 15.41
CA PHE A 108 -0.55 -3.41 14.47
C PHE A 108 0.18 -2.42 13.58
N ASN A 109 1.43 -2.70 13.27
CA ASN A 109 2.18 -1.93 12.27
C ASN A 109 1.83 -2.35 10.84
N THR A 110 2.48 -1.72 9.86
CA THR A 110 2.27 -1.99 8.42
C THR A 110 2.68 -3.41 7.98
N LYS A 111 3.35 -4.18 8.84
CA LYS A 111 3.71 -5.58 8.63
C LYS A 111 2.77 -6.56 9.34
N LEU A 112 1.67 -6.06 9.93
CA LEU A 112 0.75 -6.84 10.77
C LEU A 112 1.42 -7.38 12.06
N GLU A 113 2.51 -6.76 12.51
CA GLU A 113 3.13 -7.11 13.79
C GLU A 113 2.40 -6.34 14.90
N ASN A 114 2.02 -7.05 15.98
CA ASN A 114 1.39 -6.42 17.15
C ASN A 114 2.45 -5.61 17.90
N ILE A 115 2.20 -4.31 18.07
CA ILE A 115 3.09 -3.37 18.77
C ILE A 115 2.52 -2.88 20.11
N THR A 116 1.36 -3.40 20.52
CA THR A 116 0.69 -3.05 21.79
C THR A 116 1.34 -3.68 23.02
N GLY A 117 2.23 -4.68 22.85
CA GLY A 117 2.96 -5.30 23.95
C GLY A 117 2.09 -6.11 24.93
N LEU A 118 0.90 -6.54 24.48
CA LEU A 118 -0.03 -7.43 25.19
C LEU A 118 0.13 -8.88 24.74
#